data_AF-A0A8T3CQX6-F1
#
_entry.id   AF-A0A8T3CQX6-F1
#
_cell.length_a   1.000
_cell.length_b   1.000
_cell.length_c   1.000
_cell.angle_alpha   90.00
_cell.angle_beta   90.00
_cell.angle_gamma   90.00
#
_symmetry.space_group_name_H-M   'P 1'
#
loop_
_entity.id
_entity.type
_entity.pdbx_description
1 polymer ?
#
loop_
_entity_poly.entity_id
_entity_poly.type
_entity_poly.pdbx_seq_one_letter_code
_entity_poly.pdbx_strand_id
1 'polypeptide(L)'
;MSGYTPDEKLRLQQLTKLRRQWLKDQELSPREPVVKPERLGRVAKFWAGFLEPKSLWRLYTFKAYNAGVFTLTRLLIPYWLVHYYVKYHIATRPYGIVEVKPRLFPGDTVLETGEVVPDLPEDEGHGHH
;
A
#
# COMPACT_ATOMS: atom_id res chain seq x y z
N MET A 1 55.32 -1.99 -38.57
CA MET A 1 53.90 -1.97 -38.12
C MET A 1 53.18 -0.92 -38.96
N SER A 2 52.69 -1.31 -40.13
CA SER A 2 52.06 -0.38 -41.06
C SER A 2 50.67 0.00 -40.55
N GLY A 3 50.43 1.29 -40.38
CA GLY A 3 49.09 1.80 -40.09
C GLY A 3 48.14 1.63 -41.27
N TYR A 4 46.95 2.21 -41.14
CA TYR A 4 45.90 2.16 -42.16
C TYR A 4 46.38 2.61 -43.54
N THR A 5 45.96 1.88 -44.56
CA THR A 5 46.10 2.25 -45.98
C THR A 5 45.29 3.52 -46.29
N PRO A 6 45.62 4.26 -47.35
CA PRO A 6 44.88 5.47 -47.73
C PRO A 6 43.38 5.23 -47.92
N ASP A 7 42.99 4.10 -48.50
CA ASP A 7 41.58 3.75 -48.74
C ASP A 7 40.84 3.42 -47.44
N GLU A 8 41.48 2.73 -46.50
CA GLU A 8 40.92 2.47 -45.18
C GLU A 8 40.71 3.77 -44.39
N LYS A 9 41.64 4.72 -44.49
CA LYS A 9 41.49 6.05 -43.88
C LYS A 9 40.33 6.81 -44.49
N LEU A 10 40.20 6.80 -45.82
CA LEU A 10 39.09 7.45 -46.53
C LEU A 10 37.75 6.84 -46.11
N ARG A 11 37.67 5.51 -46.06
CA ARG A 11 36.47 4.77 -45.63
C ARG A 11 36.10 5.08 -44.19
N LEU A 12 37.07 5.10 -43.27
CA LEU A 12 36.83 5.45 -41.86
C LEU A 12 36.30 6.88 -41.71
N GLN A 13 36.83 7.84 -42.46
CA GLN A 13 36.35 9.22 -42.44
C GLN A 13 34.91 9.32 -42.96
N GLN A 14 34.58 8.62 -44.05
CA GLN A 14 33.23 8.56 -44.59
C GLN A 14 32.24 7.96 -43.58
N LEU A 15 32.59 6.82 -42.96
CA LEU A 15 31.76 6.20 -41.92
C LEU A 15 31.61 7.08 -40.69
N THR A 16 32.67 7.76 -40.27
CA THR A 16 32.63 8.69 -39.13
C THR A 16 31.70 9.86 -39.40
N LYS A 17 31.71 10.42 -40.61
CA LYS A 17 30.82 11.51 -41.01
C LYS A 17 29.35 11.05 -40.99
N LEU A 18 29.06 9.90 -41.59
CA LEU A 18 27.71 9.31 -41.57
C LEU A 18 27.25 9.00 -40.14
N ARG A 19 28.14 8.47 -39.30
CA ARG A 19 27.84 8.18 -37.89
C ARG A 19 27.50 9.44 -37.10
N ARG A 20 28.24 10.53 -37.29
CA ARG A 20 27.96 11.82 -36.61
C ARG A 20 26.62 12.40 -37.04
N GLN A 21 26.28 12.32 -38.32
CA GLN A 21 24.99 12.78 -38.81
C GLN A 21 23.84 11.92 -38.28
N TRP A 22 23.98 10.59 -38.33
CA TRP A 22 23.01 9.67 -37.74
C TRP A 22 22.77 9.93 -36.25
N LEU A 23 23.83 10.15 -35.48
CA LEU A 23 23.72 10.46 -34.05
C LEU A 23 22.99 11.78 -33.79
N LYS A 24 23.22 12.79 -34.64
CA LYS A 24 22.50 14.07 -34.58
C LYS A 24 21.02 13.90 -34.94
N ASP A 25 20.70 13.04 -35.90
CA ASP A 25 19.32 12.75 -36.30
C ASP A 25 18.55 11.93 -35.24
N GLN A 26 19.24 11.36 -34.25
CA GLN A 26 18.61 10.73 -33.06
C GLN A 26 18.26 11.73 -31.96
N GLU A 27 18.68 13.00 -32.06
CA GLU A 27 18.27 14.03 -31.12
C GLU A 27 16.79 14.36 -31.34
N LEU A 28 15.93 13.94 -30.42
CA LEU A 28 14.50 14.25 -30.49
C LEU A 28 14.25 15.73 -30.18
N SER A 29 13.36 16.34 -30.97
CA SER A 29 12.84 17.65 -30.64
C SER A 29 11.93 17.57 -29.40
N PRO A 30 11.79 18.66 -28.62
CA PRO A 30 10.88 18.68 -27.45
C PRO A 30 9.41 18.39 -27.75
N ARG A 31 9.02 18.34 -29.03
CA ARG A 31 7.66 18.05 -29.48
C ARG A 31 7.53 16.56 -29.77
N GLU A 32 7.22 15.81 -28.73
CA GLU A 32 6.84 14.41 -28.87
C GLU A 32 5.34 14.28 -29.17
N PRO A 33 4.91 13.25 -29.93
CA PRO A 33 3.50 12.93 -30.06
C PRO A 33 2.96 12.48 -28.70
N VAL A 34 2.36 13.42 -27.96
CA VAL A 34 1.76 13.14 -26.65
C VAL A 34 0.42 12.45 -26.88
N VAL A 35 0.23 11.29 -26.24
CA VAL A 35 -1.08 10.62 -26.18
C VAL A 35 -2.05 11.60 -25.54
N LYS A 36 -3.21 11.81 -26.17
CA LYS A 36 -4.24 12.71 -25.64
C LYS A 36 -4.55 12.32 -24.19
N PRO A 37 -4.56 13.27 -23.25
CA PRO A 37 -4.84 12.94 -21.86
C PRO A 37 -6.23 12.34 -21.73
N GLU A 38 -6.35 11.31 -20.89
CA GLU A 38 -7.64 10.69 -20.60
C GLU A 38 -8.59 11.71 -19.98
N ARG A 39 -9.87 11.64 -20.37
CA ARG A 39 -10.88 12.54 -19.81
C ARG A 39 -11.09 12.22 -18.34
N LEU A 40 -10.69 13.14 -17.47
CA LEU A 40 -10.94 13.03 -16.04
C LEU A 40 -12.44 12.86 -15.76
N GLY A 41 -12.79 11.89 -14.91
CA GLY A 41 -14.15 11.73 -14.40
C GLY A 41 -14.62 12.95 -13.59
N ARG A 42 -15.92 13.09 -13.34
CA ARG A 42 -16.51 14.29 -12.68
C ARG A 42 -15.82 14.65 -11.35
N VAL A 43 -15.60 13.65 -10.50
CA VAL A 43 -14.94 13.83 -9.18
C VAL A 43 -13.46 14.19 -9.35
N ALA A 44 -12.76 13.50 -10.25
CA ALA A 44 -11.35 13.79 -10.52
C ALA A 44 -11.18 15.21 -11.12
N LYS A 45 -12.09 15.64 -11.98
CA LYS A 45 -12.13 17.00 -12.55
C LYS A 45 -12.38 18.06 -11.48
N PHE A 46 -13.31 17.80 -10.55
CA PHE A 46 -13.54 18.68 -9.41
C PHE A 46 -12.27 18.83 -8.58
N TRP A 47 -11.61 17.73 -8.19
CA TRP A 47 -10.39 17.78 -7.39
C TRP A 47 -9.23 18.44 -8.14
N ALA A 48 -9.08 18.19 -9.45
CA ALA A 48 -8.08 18.86 -10.27
C ALA A 48 -8.27 20.39 -10.25
N GLY A 49 -9.52 20.87 -10.41
CA GLY A 49 -9.83 22.30 -10.31
C GLY A 49 -9.70 22.86 -8.89
N PHE A 50 -10.11 22.11 -7.86
CA PHE A 50 -9.97 22.54 -6.47
C PHE A 50 -8.49 22.65 -6.05
N LEU A 51 -7.61 21.84 -6.61
CA LEU A 51 -6.17 21.89 -6.32
C LEU A 51 -5.44 23.03 -7.03
N GLU A 52 -6.12 23.76 -7.92
CA GLU A 52 -5.59 24.90 -8.66
C GLU A 52 -6.22 26.21 -8.10
N PRO A 53 -5.45 27.16 -7.53
CA PRO A 53 -4.02 27.16 -7.23
C PRO A 53 -3.62 26.25 -6.05
N LYS A 54 -2.38 25.74 -6.10
CA LYS A 54 -1.83 24.83 -5.09
C LYS A 54 -1.54 25.56 -3.77
N SER A 55 -2.51 25.59 -2.86
CA SER A 55 -2.29 26.03 -1.48
C SER A 55 -2.10 24.85 -0.54
N LEU A 56 -1.38 25.06 0.57
CA LEU A 56 -1.13 24.00 1.57
C LEU A 56 -2.45 23.45 2.12
N TRP A 57 -3.41 24.31 2.46
CA TRP A 57 -4.72 23.91 2.94
C TRP A 57 -5.42 22.95 1.96
N ARG A 58 -5.50 23.32 0.68
CA ARG A 58 -6.16 22.51 -0.36
C ARG A 58 -5.50 21.14 -0.51
N LEU A 59 -4.18 21.08 -0.46
CA LEU A 59 -3.42 19.83 -0.51
C LEU A 59 -3.68 18.94 0.70
N TYR A 60 -3.69 19.49 1.91
CA TYR A 60 -4.00 18.73 3.12
C TYR A 60 -5.44 18.22 3.14
N THR A 61 -6.41 19.04 2.71
CA THR A 61 -7.80 18.60 2.56
C THR A 61 -7.93 17.45 1.58
N PHE A 62 -7.27 17.53 0.42
CA PHE A 62 -7.28 16.45 -0.57
C PHE A 62 -6.61 15.18 -0.04
N LYS A 63 -5.50 15.30 0.70
CA LYS A 63 -4.86 14.15 1.37
C LYS A 63 -5.79 13.50 2.39
N ALA A 64 -6.45 14.29 3.24
CA ALA A 64 -7.40 13.78 4.22
C ALA A 64 -8.58 13.07 3.54
N TYR A 65 -9.12 13.63 2.46
CA TYR A 65 -10.16 12.99 1.65
C TYR A 65 -9.69 11.64 1.10
N ASN A 66 -8.51 11.58 0.46
CA ASN A 66 -7.98 10.33 -0.10
C ASN A 66 -7.72 9.28 0.98
N ALA A 67 -7.18 9.68 2.13
CA ALA A 67 -7.01 8.80 3.27
C ALA A 67 -8.36 8.26 3.77
N GLY A 68 -9.39 9.11 3.84
CA GLY A 68 -10.75 8.71 4.20
C GLY A 68 -11.35 7.70 3.21
N VAL A 69 -11.24 7.96 1.91
CA VAL A 69 -11.70 7.04 0.86
C VAL A 69 -10.95 5.71 0.94
N PHE A 70 -9.63 5.74 1.17
CA PHE A 70 -8.84 4.52 1.35
C PHE A 70 -9.30 3.73 2.57
N THR A 71 -9.44 4.36 3.73
CA THR A 71 -9.90 3.71 4.96
C THR A 71 -11.27 3.08 4.77
N LEU A 72 -12.21 3.79 4.16
CA LEU A 72 -13.55 3.25 3.91
C LEU A 72 -13.50 2.04 2.95
N THR A 73 -12.86 2.19 1.80
CA THR A 73 -12.91 1.19 0.72
C THR A 73 -12.00 0.00 0.93
N ARG A 74 -10.85 0.19 1.58
CA ARG A 74 -9.83 -0.85 1.76
C ARG A 74 -9.81 -1.46 3.15
N LEU A 75 -10.37 -0.80 4.16
CA LEU A 75 -10.39 -1.32 5.53
C LEU A 75 -11.81 -1.61 6.00
N LEU A 76 -12.68 -0.60 6.05
CA LEU A 76 -14.00 -0.74 6.67
C LEU A 76 -14.93 -1.67 5.91
N ILE A 77 -15.06 -1.49 4.58
CA ILE A 77 -15.94 -2.35 3.77
C ILE A 77 -15.47 -3.82 3.84
N PRO A 78 -14.19 -4.15 3.58
CA PRO A 78 -13.72 -5.53 3.73
C PRO A 78 -13.91 -6.08 5.15
N TYR A 79 -13.62 -5.27 6.18
CA TYR A 79 -13.84 -5.68 7.57
C TYR A 79 -15.30 -6.03 7.83
N TRP A 80 -16.27 -5.21 7.40
CA TRP A 80 -17.69 -5.51 7.55
C TRP A 80 -18.11 -6.77 6.81
N LEU A 81 -17.60 -7.00 5.59
CA LEU A 81 -17.88 -8.20 4.83
C LEU A 81 -17.36 -9.46 5.53
N VAL A 82 -16.11 -9.43 6.00
CA VAL A 82 -15.51 -10.54 6.75
C VAL A 82 -16.26 -10.77 8.05
N HIS A 83 -16.55 -9.72 8.81
CA HIS A 83 -17.30 -9.82 10.06
C HIS A 83 -18.70 -10.40 9.83
N TYR A 84 -19.41 -9.96 8.79
CA TYR A 84 -20.71 -10.51 8.41
C TYR A 84 -20.61 -12.00 8.06
N TYR A 85 -19.60 -12.37 7.28
CA TYR A 85 -19.37 -13.76 6.91
C TYR A 85 -19.08 -14.63 8.12
N VAL A 86 -18.16 -14.21 8.99
CA VAL A 86 -17.82 -14.91 10.25
C VAL A 86 -19.08 -15.09 11.10
N LYS A 87 -19.85 -14.01 11.31
CA LYS A 87 -21.05 -14.01 12.16
C LYS A 87 -22.16 -14.95 11.67
N TYR A 88 -22.47 -14.94 10.37
CA TYR A 88 -23.65 -15.66 9.86
C TYR A 88 -23.34 -16.97 9.14
N HIS A 89 -22.11 -17.20 8.70
CA HIS A 89 -21.74 -18.39 7.93
C HIS A 89 -20.79 -19.32 8.67
N ILE A 90 -19.84 -18.77 9.43
CA ILE A 90 -18.86 -19.57 10.18
C ILE A 90 -19.41 -19.94 11.56
N ALA A 91 -19.84 -18.94 12.35
CA ALA A 91 -20.30 -19.17 13.72
C ALA A 91 -21.58 -20.01 13.81
N THR A 92 -22.38 -20.07 12.75
CA THR A 92 -23.59 -20.89 12.66
C THR A 92 -23.29 -22.37 12.44
N ARG A 93 -22.04 -22.73 12.07
CA ARG A 93 -21.60 -24.11 11.88
C ARG A 93 -20.95 -24.64 13.16
N PRO A 94 -21.23 -25.89 13.57
CA PRO A 94 -20.57 -26.48 14.72
C PRO A 94 -19.06 -26.56 14.46
N TYR A 95 -18.26 -26.17 15.46
CA TYR A 95 -16.80 -26.04 15.37
C TYR A 95 -16.30 -25.11 14.25
N GLY A 96 -17.15 -24.23 13.70
CA GLY A 96 -16.71 -23.22 12.72
C GLY A 96 -15.74 -22.21 13.32
N ILE A 97 -15.90 -21.91 14.62
CA ILE A 97 -14.97 -21.12 15.42
C ILE A 97 -14.67 -21.94 16.68
N VAL A 98 -13.40 -22.17 16.97
CA VAL A 98 -12.94 -22.82 18.20
C VAL A 98 -12.00 -21.86 18.89
N GLU A 99 -12.43 -21.35 20.04
CA GLU A 99 -11.65 -20.44 20.87
C GLU A 99 -11.02 -21.20 22.03
N VAL A 100 -9.81 -20.79 22.41
CA VAL A 100 -9.18 -21.25 23.64
C VAL A 100 -9.91 -20.59 24.80
N LYS A 101 -10.34 -21.40 25.77
CA LYS A 101 -11.01 -20.87 26.97
C LYS A 101 -10.12 -19.83 27.68
N PRO A 102 -10.69 -18.73 28.19
CA PRO A 102 -9.93 -17.73 28.91
C PRO A 102 -9.27 -18.35 30.15
N ARG A 103 -8.11 -17.81 30.54
CA ARG A 103 -7.43 -18.22 31.78
C ARG A 103 -8.23 -17.69 32.96
N LEU A 104 -8.39 -18.52 33.99
CA LEU A 104 -9.02 -18.15 35.25
C LEU A 104 -7.93 -18.02 36.31
N PHE A 105 -7.99 -16.94 37.08
CA PHE A 105 -7.11 -16.70 38.22
C PHE A 105 -7.90 -16.69 39.53
N PRO A 106 -7.22 -16.97 40.66
CA PRO A 106 -7.82 -16.85 41.99
C PRO A 106 -8.40 -15.45 42.22
N GLY A 107 -9.61 -15.38 42.77
CA GLY A 107 -10.37 -14.14 42.96
C GLY A 107 -11.20 -13.67 41.74
N ASP A 108 -11.03 -14.26 40.56
CA ASP A 108 -11.87 -13.94 39.39
C ASP A 108 -13.32 -14.36 39.63
N THR A 109 -14.29 -13.63 39.06
CA THR A 109 -15.71 -14.01 39.08
C THR A 109 -16.15 -14.43 37.69
N VAL A 110 -16.63 -15.67 37.54
CA VAL A 110 -17.15 -16.19 36.28
C VAL A 110 -18.47 -15.50 35.96
N LEU A 111 -18.55 -14.76 34.85
CA LEU A 111 -19.73 -13.94 34.53
C LEU A 111 -21.01 -14.78 34.32
N GLU A 112 -20.86 -16.00 33.78
CA GLU A 112 -21.99 -16.88 33.48
C GLU A 112 -22.53 -17.61 34.71
N THR A 113 -21.66 -17.93 35.69
CA THR A 113 -22.01 -18.72 36.89
C THR A 113 -22.14 -17.86 38.15
N GLY A 114 -21.48 -16.70 38.20
CA GLY A 114 -21.34 -15.86 39.40
C GLY A 114 -20.40 -16.44 40.46
N GLU A 115 -19.73 -17.55 40.16
CA GLU A 115 -18.79 -18.21 41.07
C GLU A 115 -17.47 -17.45 41.13
N VAL A 116 -16.98 -17.24 42.36
CA VAL A 116 -15.66 -16.64 42.60
C VAL A 116 -14.64 -17.77 42.68
N VAL A 117 -13.59 -17.67 41.87
CA VAL A 117 -12.48 -18.63 41.87
C VAL A 117 -11.79 -18.56 43.21
N PRO A 118 -11.64 -19.68 43.94
CA PRO A 118 -11.04 -19.67 45.26
C PRO A 118 -9.58 -19.25 45.21
N ASP A 119 -9.14 -18.59 46.29
CA ASP A 119 -7.73 -18.26 46.50
C ASP A 119 -6.87 -19.51 46.54
N LEU A 120 -5.60 -19.38 46.12
CA LEU A 120 -4.64 -20.45 46.30
C LEU A 120 -4.46 -20.71 47.79
N PRO A 121 -4.27 -21.98 48.21
CA PRO A 121 -3.95 -22.27 49.60
C PRO A 121 -2.71 -21.48 50.00
N GLU A 122 -2.72 -20.89 51.19
CA GLU A 122 -1.54 -20.27 51.76
C GLU A 122 -0.50 -21.37 51.99
N ASP A 123 0.55 -21.41 51.16
CA ASP A 123 1.73 -22.22 51.46
C ASP A 123 2.38 -21.61 52.71
N GLU A 124 2.42 -22.37 53.81
CA GLU A 124 3.25 -22.06 54.97
C GLU A 124 4.68 -21.83 54.47
N GLY A 125 5.07 -20.55 54.46
CA GLY A 125 6.15 -20.05 53.63
C GLY A 125 7.40 -20.93 53.61
N HIS A 126 7.92 -21.16 52.41
CA HIS A 126 9.37 -21.23 52.26
C HIS A 126 9.95 -19.89 52.76
N GLY A 127 10.28 -19.85 54.06
CA GLY A 127 10.91 -18.73 54.69
C GLY A 127 12.21 -18.43 53.95
N HIS A 128 12.21 -17.34 53.19
CA HIS A 128 13.43 -16.72 52.71
C HIS A 128 14.15 -16.10 53.93
N HIS A 129 14.94 -16.93 54.60
CA HIS A 129 16.06 -16.48 55.44
C HIS A 129 17.22 -16.05 54.55
#